data_AF-A0A8T3UBV4-F1
#
_entry.id   AF-A0A8T3UBV4-F1
#
_cell.length_a   1.000
_cell.length_b   1.000
_cell.length_c   1.000
_cell.angle_alpha   90.00
_cell.angle_beta   90.00
_cell.angle_gamma   90.00
#
_symmetry.space_group_name_H-M   'P 1'
#
loop_
_entity.id
_entity.type
_entity.pdbx_description
1 polymer ?
#
loop_
_entity_poly.entity_id
_entity_poly.type
_entity_poly.pdbx_seq_one_letter_code
_entity_poly.pdbx_strand_id
1 'polypeptide(L)'
;MIQAFRENKDIHRTTASTIFNIPLEEVTDIYRRYAKAVNFGIIYGISDFGLSENVGITVKEAKKYIEDYLKKYPKIKEYMDNTKNIAVEKGYVETKFGRRRYVPNIKSQNYIIREQAKRIAMNAPIQGTAADITKIAMVKIEERIKKEKLDAKILLQVHDEIIVECNNNIKDMIANILKEEMEKAATLQVPIIADIRISEVMDK
;
A
#
# COMPACT_ATOMS: atom_id res chain seq x y z
N MET A 1 -4.75 -13.20 -4.09
CA MET A 1 -3.97 -11.98 -3.81
C MET A 1 -2.49 -12.28 -3.64
N ILE A 2 -2.03 -13.00 -2.60
CA ILE A 2 -0.60 -13.33 -2.41
C ILE A 2 0.02 -13.94 -3.67
N GLN A 3 -0.65 -14.94 -4.27
CA GLN A 3 -0.18 -15.57 -5.50
C GLN A 3 -0.02 -14.58 -6.67
N ALA A 4 -0.96 -13.65 -6.82
CA ALA A 4 -0.91 -12.64 -7.89
C ALA A 4 0.33 -11.75 -7.76
N PHE A 5 0.68 -11.33 -6.53
CA PHE A 5 1.92 -10.59 -6.28
C PHE A 5 3.17 -11.45 -6.54
N ARG A 6 3.17 -12.73 -6.14
CA ARG A 6 4.30 -13.65 -6.39
C ARG A 6 4.54 -13.93 -7.86
N GLU A 7 3.49 -13.94 -8.65
CA GLU A 7 3.54 -14.16 -10.11
C GLU A 7 3.68 -12.84 -10.90
N ASN A 8 3.89 -11.71 -10.21
CA ASN A 8 3.97 -10.37 -10.82
C ASN A 8 2.76 -10.04 -11.74
N LYS A 9 1.57 -10.55 -11.39
CA LYS A 9 0.33 -10.27 -12.11
C LYS A 9 -0.24 -8.92 -11.68
N ASP A 10 -0.90 -8.24 -12.61
CA ASP A 10 -1.65 -7.03 -12.29
C ASP A 10 -2.75 -7.36 -11.26
N ILE A 11 -2.56 -6.89 -10.03
CA ILE A 11 -3.47 -7.19 -8.92
C ILE A 11 -4.86 -6.61 -9.17
N HIS A 12 -4.98 -5.47 -9.85
CA HIS A 12 -6.26 -4.85 -10.14
C HIS A 12 -7.02 -5.62 -11.20
N ARG A 13 -6.34 -6.09 -12.27
CA ARG A 13 -6.96 -6.98 -13.27
C ARG A 13 -7.33 -8.33 -12.66
N THR A 14 -6.48 -8.87 -11.79
CA THR A 14 -6.78 -10.11 -11.06
C THR A 14 -8.00 -9.95 -10.15
N THR A 15 -8.06 -8.86 -9.38
CA THR A 15 -9.25 -8.52 -8.57
C THR A 15 -10.47 -8.35 -9.47
N ALA A 16 -10.37 -7.62 -10.59
CA ALA A 16 -11.47 -7.38 -11.51
C ALA A 16 -12.06 -8.69 -12.06
N SER A 17 -11.21 -9.56 -12.62
CA SER A 17 -11.60 -10.89 -13.10
C SER A 17 -12.37 -11.67 -12.02
N THR A 18 -11.90 -11.54 -10.77
CA THR A 18 -12.45 -12.23 -9.63
C THR A 18 -13.79 -11.67 -9.15
N ILE A 19 -13.95 -10.35 -9.06
CA ILE A 19 -15.18 -9.71 -8.55
C ILE A 19 -16.28 -9.60 -9.60
N PHE A 20 -15.91 -9.46 -10.87
CA PHE A 20 -16.86 -9.39 -11.99
C PHE A 20 -17.13 -10.75 -12.63
N ASN A 21 -16.43 -11.80 -12.19
CA ASN A 21 -16.53 -13.16 -12.71
C ASN A 21 -16.34 -13.22 -14.25
N ILE A 22 -15.30 -12.55 -14.74
CA ILE A 22 -14.90 -12.51 -16.15
C ILE A 22 -13.48 -13.10 -16.30
N PRO A 23 -13.15 -13.77 -17.41
CA PRO A 23 -11.78 -14.20 -17.71
C PRO A 23 -10.79 -13.03 -17.61
N LEU A 24 -9.54 -13.31 -17.21
CA LEU A 24 -8.53 -12.26 -17.01
C LEU A 24 -8.22 -11.50 -18.31
N GLU A 25 -8.31 -12.22 -19.43
CA GLU A 25 -8.10 -11.77 -20.79
C GLU A 25 -9.21 -10.80 -21.24
N GLU A 26 -10.41 -10.93 -20.67
CA GLU A 26 -11.58 -10.09 -20.96
C GLU A 26 -11.69 -8.87 -20.03
N VAL A 27 -10.78 -8.72 -19.07
CA VAL A 27 -10.77 -7.56 -18.18
C VAL A 27 -10.42 -6.30 -18.98
N THR A 28 -11.40 -5.42 -19.15
CA THR A 28 -11.20 -4.09 -19.75
C THR A 28 -10.56 -3.11 -18.76
N ASP A 29 -10.03 -1.99 -19.26
CA ASP A 29 -9.45 -0.95 -18.40
C ASP A 29 -10.48 -0.29 -17.47
N ILE A 30 -11.76 -0.31 -17.85
CA ILE A 30 -12.86 0.16 -17.00
C ILE A 30 -13.00 -0.77 -15.78
N TYR A 31 -13.06 -2.09 -15.99
CA TYR A 31 -13.12 -3.05 -14.89
C TYR A 31 -11.87 -3.01 -14.02
N ARG A 32 -10.69 -2.84 -14.63
CA ARG A 32 -9.45 -2.62 -13.89
C ARG A 32 -9.52 -1.38 -13.00
N ARG A 33 -10.07 -0.26 -13.51
CA ARG A 33 -10.24 0.98 -12.76
C ARG A 33 -11.20 0.79 -11.58
N TYR A 34 -12.30 0.07 -11.79
CA TYR A 34 -13.26 -0.25 -10.72
C TYR A 34 -12.60 -1.09 -9.63
N ALA A 35 -11.92 -2.18 -10.01
CA ALA A 35 -11.19 -3.01 -9.06
C ALA A 35 -10.07 -2.25 -8.33
N LYS A 36 -9.40 -1.30 -9.00
CA LYS A 36 -8.44 -0.38 -8.37
C LYS A 36 -9.10 0.46 -7.29
N ALA A 37 -10.23 1.10 -7.60
CA ALA A 37 -10.99 1.89 -6.63
C ALA A 37 -11.48 1.04 -5.45
N VAL A 38 -11.90 -0.20 -5.70
CA VAL A 38 -12.29 -1.15 -4.65
C VAL A 38 -11.07 -1.52 -3.79
N ASN A 39 -9.95 -1.93 -4.38
CA ASN A 39 -8.73 -2.31 -3.64
C ASN A 39 -8.27 -1.19 -2.70
N PHE A 40 -8.13 0.04 -3.21
CA PHE A 40 -7.71 1.18 -2.38
C PHE A 40 -8.81 1.61 -1.42
N GLY A 41 -10.06 1.68 -1.89
CA GLY A 41 -11.18 2.13 -1.08
C GLY A 41 -11.42 1.24 0.14
N ILE A 42 -11.41 -0.09 -0.03
CA ILE A 42 -11.64 -1.02 1.08
C ILE A 42 -10.53 -0.91 2.13
N ILE A 43 -9.26 -0.79 1.70
CA ILE A 43 -8.14 -0.53 2.60
C ILE A 43 -8.39 0.73 3.43
N TYR A 44 -9.00 1.77 2.83
CA TYR A 44 -9.30 3.05 3.49
C TYR A 44 -10.66 3.13 4.20
N GLY A 45 -11.41 2.03 4.26
CA GLY A 45 -12.75 2.01 4.86
C GLY A 45 -13.77 2.86 4.09
N ILE A 46 -13.70 2.84 2.75
CA ILE A 46 -14.67 3.50 1.87
C ILE A 46 -16.08 2.96 2.15
N SER A 47 -17.07 3.85 2.05
CA SER A 47 -18.49 3.45 2.07
C SER A 47 -18.97 3.10 0.67
N ASP A 48 -20.09 2.38 0.58
CA ASP A 48 -20.79 2.10 -0.68
C ASP A 48 -21.02 3.39 -1.50
N PHE A 49 -21.45 4.46 -0.81
CA PHE A 49 -21.61 5.79 -1.42
C PHE A 49 -20.29 6.38 -1.92
N GLY A 50 -19.20 6.30 -1.12
CA GLY A 50 -17.90 6.82 -1.55
C GLY A 50 -17.34 6.07 -2.76
N LEU A 51 -17.58 4.76 -2.86
CA LEU A 51 -17.19 3.97 -4.02
C LEU A 51 -18.04 4.34 -5.24
N SER A 52 -19.36 4.50 -5.07
CA SER A 52 -20.31 4.94 -6.09
C SER A 52 -19.84 6.23 -6.78
N GLU A 53 -19.48 7.24 -6.00
CA GLU A 53 -18.97 8.52 -6.50
C GLU A 53 -17.61 8.39 -7.21
N ASN A 54 -16.68 7.61 -6.64
CA ASN A 54 -15.34 7.46 -7.18
C ASN A 54 -15.30 6.82 -8.57
N VAL A 55 -16.26 5.95 -8.89
CA VAL A 55 -16.25 5.19 -10.15
C VAL A 55 -17.47 5.43 -11.04
N GLY A 56 -18.40 6.27 -10.61
CA GLY A 56 -19.58 6.67 -11.40
C GLY A 56 -20.58 5.53 -11.62
N ILE A 57 -20.83 4.71 -10.59
CA ILE A 57 -21.82 3.62 -10.60
C ILE A 57 -22.90 3.89 -9.57
N THR A 58 -23.97 3.09 -9.56
CA THR A 58 -24.99 3.22 -8.51
C THR A 58 -24.50 2.71 -7.15
N VAL A 59 -25.06 3.24 -6.06
CA VAL A 59 -24.75 2.78 -4.69
C VAL A 59 -25.03 1.28 -4.52
N LYS A 60 -26.06 0.76 -5.20
CA LYS A 60 -26.41 -0.67 -5.19
C LYS A 60 -25.30 -1.52 -5.82
N GLU A 61 -24.74 -1.09 -6.95
CA GLU A 61 -23.62 -1.78 -7.59
C GLU A 61 -22.35 -1.69 -6.75
N ALA A 62 -22.06 -0.51 -6.19
CA ALA A 62 -20.91 -0.31 -5.30
C ALA A 62 -20.95 -1.25 -4.09
N LYS A 63 -22.12 -1.36 -3.44
CA LYS A 63 -22.34 -2.30 -2.35
C LYS A 63 -22.07 -3.75 -2.78
N LYS A 64 -22.65 -4.16 -3.92
CA LYS A 64 -22.44 -5.51 -4.47
C LYS A 64 -20.95 -5.80 -4.70
N TYR A 65 -20.21 -4.86 -5.28
CA TYR A 65 -18.78 -5.05 -5.56
C TYR A 65 -17.94 -5.17 -4.28
N ILE A 66 -18.27 -4.40 -3.23
CA ILE A 66 -17.60 -4.53 -1.92
C ILE A 66 -17.92 -5.89 -1.30
N GLU A 67 -19.18 -6.32 -1.32
CA GLU A 67 -19.60 -7.61 -0.77
C GLU A 67 -18.93 -8.78 -1.49
N ASP A 68 -18.93 -8.79 -2.83
CA ASP A 68 -18.30 -9.83 -3.64
C ASP A 68 -16.78 -9.88 -3.41
N TYR A 69 -16.14 -8.71 -3.28
CA TYR A 69 -14.72 -8.61 -2.92
C TYR A 69 -14.42 -9.23 -1.55
N LEU A 70 -15.16 -8.84 -0.50
CA LEU A 70 -14.94 -9.35 0.85
C LEU A 70 -15.30 -10.83 0.99
N LYS A 71 -16.27 -11.32 0.21
CA LYS A 71 -16.61 -12.74 0.11
C LYS A 71 -15.48 -13.54 -0.50
N LYS A 72 -14.81 -13.02 -1.54
CA LYS A 72 -13.66 -13.70 -2.14
C LYS A 72 -12.40 -13.58 -1.29
N TYR A 73 -12.19 -12.46 -0.61
CA TYR A 73 -11.02 -12.20 0.23
C TYR A 73 -11.40 -12.12 1.72
N PRO A 74 -11.87 -13.22 2.34
CA PRO A 74 -12.39 -13.20 3.71
C PRO A 74 -11.33 -12.79 4.75
N LYS A 75 -10.05 -13.10 4.50
CA LYS A 75 -8.94 -12.68 5.37
C LYS A 75 -8.76 -11.16 5.43
N ILE A 76 -9.17 -10.42 4.40
CA ILE A 76 -9.15 -8.94 4.42
C ILE A 76 -10.21 -8.43 5.39
N LYS A 77 -11.43 -8.99 5.32
CA LYS A 77 -12.50 -8.65 6.27
C LYS A 77 -12.09 -8.97 7.71
N GLU A 78 -11.53 -10.16 7.93
CA GLU A 78 -11.00 -10.57 9.23
C GLU A 78 -9.95 -9.58 9.75
N TYR A 79 -8.98 -9.21 8.90
CA TYR A 79 -7.97 -8.20 9.25
C TYR A 79 -8.62 -6.86 9.66
N MET A 80 -9.55 -6.33 8.85
CA MET A 80 -10.23 -5.07 9.15
C MET A 80 -10.99 -5.13 10.49
N ASP A 81 -11.74 -6.21 10.71
CA ASP A 81 -12.53 -6.43 11.94
C ASP A 81 -11.61 -6.55 13.16
N ASN A 82 -10.52 -7.32 13.06
CA ASN A 82 -9.54 -7.48 14.12
C ASN A 82 -8.81 -6.17 14.44
N THR A 83 -8.40 -5.39 13.44
CA THR A 83 -7.73 -4.10 13.68
C THR A 83 -8.65 -3.10 14.40
N LYS A 84 -9.94 -3.07 14.05
CA LYS A 84 -10.93 -2.26 14.77
C LYS A 84 -11.07 -2.71 16.23
N ASN A 85 -11.15 -4.03 16.46
CA ASN A 85 -11.26 -4.58 17.81
C ASN A 85 -10.03 -4.27 18.67
N ILE A 86 -8.82 -4.44 18.12
CA ILE A 86 -7.56 -4.06 18.78
C ILE A 86 -7.56 -2.57 19.15
N ALA A 87 -7.99 -1.71 18.23
CA ALA A 87 -8.07 -0.27 18.50
C ALA A 87 -9.04 0.05 19.64
N VAL A 88 -10.21 -0.62 19.69
CA VAL A 88 -11.19 -0.46 20.78
C VAL A 88 -10.62 -0.98 22.11
N GLU A 89 -9.98 -2.13 22.10
CA GLU A 89 -9.45 -2.76 23.32
C GLU A 89 -8.27 -1.95 23.90
N LYS A 90 -7.25 -1.69 23.07
CA LYS A 90 -5.97 -1.10 23.48
C LYS A 90 -5.91 0.42 23.39
N GLY A 91 -6.80 1.05 22.62
CA GLY A 91 -6.76 2.49 22.33
C GLY A 91 -5.72 2.90 21.29
N TYR A 92 -5.01 1.95 20.67
CA TYR A 92 -4.03 2.20 19.61
C TYR A 92 -3.93 1.00 18.66
N VAL A 93 -3.28 1.22 17.51
CA VAL A 93 -2.90 0.19 16.55
C VAL A 93 -1.40 0.26 16.27
N GLU A 94 -0.81 -0.83 15.77
CA GLU A 94 0.63 -0.96 15.55
C GLU A 94 0.97 -1.32 14.10
N THR A 95 2.10 -0.83 13.60
CA THR A 95 2.70 -1.32 12.35
C THR A 95 3.33 -2.68 12.55
N LYS A 96 3.75 -3.35 11.46
CA LYS A 96 4.51 -4.62 11.53
C LYS A 96 5.78 -4.50 12.40
N PHE A 97 6.35 -3.30 12.51
CA PHE A 97 7.57 -3.01 13.26
C PHE A 97 7.31 -2.43 14.65
N GLY A 98 6.05 -2.44 15.12
CA GLY A 98 5.69 -2.02 16.48
C GLY A 98 5.50 -0.52 16.67
N ARG A 99 5.51 0.29 15.61
CA ARG A 99 5.19 1.72 15.74
C ARG A 99 3.71 1.91 16.03
N ARG A 100 3.40 2.64 17.10
CA ARG A 100 2.03 2.87 17.56
C ARG A 100 1.39 4.11 16.94
N ARG A 101 0.09 4.00 16.64
CA ARG A 101 -0.82 5.11 16.40
C ARG A 101 -1.98 5.04 17.39
N TYR A 102 -2.05 6.00 18.31
CA TYR A 102 -3.17 6.13 19.23
C TYR A 102 -4.44 6.59 18.50
N VAL A 103 -5.58 6.03 18.91
CA VAL A 103 -6.89 6.28 18.31
C VAL A 103 -7.88 6.70 19.39
N PRO A 104 -7.76 7.91 19.97
CA PRO A 104 -8.50 8.33 21.16
C PRO A 104 -10.02 8.32 20.95
N ASN A 105 -10.46 8.57 19.72
CA ASN A 105 -11.88 8.70 19.36
C ASN A 105 -12.58 7.36 19.04
N ILE A 106 -11.90 6.22 19.21
CA ILE A 106 -12.41 4.90 18.82
C ILE A 106 -13.65 4.46 19.63
N LYS A 107 -13.82 5.00 20.85
CA LYS A 107 -14.99 4.78 21.72
C LYS A 107 -15.93 5.99 21.80
N SER A 108 -15.76 7.00 20.93
CA SER A 108 -16.62 8.19 20.95
C SER A 108 -18.09 7.81 20.80
N GLN A 109 -18.99 8.43 21.54
CA GLN A 109 -20.44 8.22 21.38
C GLN A 109 -20.94 8.81 20.04
N ASN A 110 -20.30 9.87 19.56
CA ASN A 110 -20.61 10.46 18.26
C ASN A 110 -20.24 9.48 17.13
N TYR A 111 -21.25 9.05 16.37
CA TYR A 111 -21.12 8.06 15.30
C TYR A 111 -20.09 8.48 14.25
N ILE A 112 -20.13 9.72 13.78
CA ILE A 112 -19.24 10.22 12.73
C ILE A 112 -17.78 10.20 13.19
N ILE A 113 -17.52 10.70 14.40
CA ILE A 113 -16.18 10.72 15.01
C ILE A 113 -15.65 9.29 15.19
N ARG A 114 -16.51 8.37 15.62
CA ARG A 114 -16.15 6.96 15.82
C ARG A 114 -15.84 6.24 14.50
N GLU A 115 -16.61 6.48 13.44
CA GLU A 115 -16.34 5.88 12.12
C GLU A 115 -15.04 6.43 11.50
N GLN A 116 -14.75 7.72 11.66
CA GLN A 116 -13.46 8.29 11.28
C GLN A 116 -12.30 7.65 12.05
N ALA A 117 -12.47 7.43 13.35
CA ALA A 117 -11.49 6.74 14.19
C ALA A 117 -11.25 5.30 13.73
N LYS A 118 -12.29 4.56 13.34
CA LYS A 118 -12.16 3.22 12.75
C LYS A 118 -11.38 3.24 11.44
N ARG A 119 -11.60 4.22 10.57
CA ARG A 119 -10.80 4.39 9.33
C ARG A 119 -9.33 4.63 9.64
N ILE A 120 -9.03 5.52 10.59
CA ILE A 120 -7.64 5.76 11.05
C ILE A 120 -7.01 4.46 11.57
N ALA A 121 -7.74 3.70 12.37
CA ALA A 121 -7.26 2.43 12.93
C ALA A 121 -6.91 1.41 11.83
N MET A 122 -7.72 1.29 10.78
CA MET A 122 -7.45 0.38 9.66
C MET A 122 -6.27 0.85 8.79
N ASN A 123 -6.14 2.16 8.58
CA ASN A 123 -5.16 2.73 7.64
C ASN A 123 -3.76 2.82 8.22
N ALA A 124 -3.66 3.18 9.51
CA ALA A 124 -2.39 3.50 10.14
C ALA A 124 -1.39 2.32 10.14
N PRO A 125 -1.78 1.06 10.37
CA PRO A 125 -0.86 -0.07 10.27
C PRO A 125 -0.31 -0.27 8.85
N ILE A 126 -1.13 -0.07 7.82
CA ILE A 126 -0.74 -0.29 6.42
C ILE A 126 0.20 0.82 5.96
N GLN A 127 -0.24 2.08 6.04
CA GLN A 127 0.60 3.24 5.67
C GLN A 127 1.84 3.33 6.55
N GLY A 128 1.67 3.04 7.84
CA GLY A 128 2.76 3.05 8.79
C GLY A 128 3.79 1.97 8.47
N THR A 129 3.37 0.75 8.12
CA THR A 129 4.32 -0.30 7.73
C THR A 129 5.05 0.08 6.45
N ALA A 130 4.39 0.66 5.45
CA ALA A 130 5.06 1.15 4.25
C ALA A 130 6.13 2.20 4.58
N ALA A 131 5.79 3.20 5.40
CA ALA A 131 6.74 4.22 5.83
C ALA A 131 7.90 3.66 6.69
N ASP A 132 7.68 2.60 7.45
CA ASP A 132 8.75 1.91 8.18
C ASP A 132 9.72 1.21 7.22
N ILE A 133 9.19 0.50 6.22
CA ILE A 133 9.98 -0.17 5.18
C ILE A 133 10.83 0.85 4.41
N THR A 134 10.24 1.96 3.95
CA THR A 134 10.98 3.02 3.24
C THR A 134 12.10 3.59 4.09
N LYS A 135 11.86 3.84 5.38
CA LYS A 135 12.90 4.34 6.29
C LYS A 135 14.03 3.32 6.51
N ILE A 136 13.71 2.04 6.63
CA ILE A 136 14.71 0.97 6.71
C ILE A 136 15.55 0.94 5.43
N ALA A 137 14.92 1.06 4.25
CA ALA A 137 15.62 1.12 2.97
C ALA A 137 16.59 2.31 2.92
N MET A 138 16.13 3.51 3.30
CA MET A 138 16.97 4.71 3.34
C MET A 138 18.20 4.54 4.22
N VAL A 139 18.05 3.98 5.42
CA VAL A 139 19.17 3.71 6.33
C VAL A 139 20.16 2.75 5.69
N LYS A 140 19.69 1.64 5.11
CA LYS A 140 20.55 0.64 4.46
C LYS A 140 21.31 1.20 3.25
N ILE A 141 20.63 2.00 2.41
CA ILE A 141 21.25 2.68 1.26
C ILE A 141 22.37 3.61 1.73
N GLU A 142 22.08 4.45 2.72
CA GLU A 142 23.05 5.41 3.28
C GLU A 142 24.24 4.70 3.93
N GLU A 143 24.02 3.61 4.67
CA GLU A 143 25.07 2.78 5.24
C GLU A 143 25.97 2.18 4.15
N ARG A 144 25.38 1.70 3.05
CA ARG A 144 26.12 1.09 1.94
C ARG A 144 26.95 2.11 1.17
N ILE A 145 26.37 3.28 0.86
CA ILE A 145 27.08 4.42 0.25
C ILE A 145 28.31 4.81 1.10
N LYS A 146 28.14 4.93 2.42
CA LYS A 146 29.23 5.28 3.34
C LYS A 146 30.31 4.19 3.43
N LYS A 147 29.89 2.92 3.54
CA LYS A 147 30.80 1.78 3.65
C LYS A 147 31.67 1.63 2.41
N GLU A 148 31.07 1.80 1.22
CA GLU A 148 31.74 1.69 -0.07
C GLU A 148 32.42 2.99 -0.51
N LYS A 149 32.29 4.09 0.28
CA LYS A 149 32.86 5.43 0.03
C LYS A 149 32.46 5.98 -1.35
N LEU A 150 31.18 5.83 -1.69
CA LEU A 150 30.65 6.24 -2.98
C LEU A 150 30.32 7.74 -2.98
N ASP A 151 30.57 8.39 -4.11
CA ASP A 151 30.19 9.79 -4.35
C ASP A 151 28.70 9.88 -4.75
N ALA A 152 27.85 9.59 -3.77
CA ALA A 152 26.40 9.59 -3.91
C ALA A 152 25.71 10.07 -2.62
N LYS A 153 24.50 10.61 -2.74
CA LYS A 153 23.72 11.13 -1.62
C LYS A 153 22.23 10.97 -1.86
N ILE A 154 21.49 10.53 -0.85
CA ILE A 154 20.03 10.60 -0.86
C ILE A 154 19.62 12.08 -0.86
N LEU A 155 18.99 12.52 -1.94
CA LEU A 155 18.59 13.91 -2.15
C LEU A 155 17.19 14.16 -1.56
N LEU A 156 16.22 13.30 -1.91
CA LEU A 156 14.83 13.45 -1.56
C LEU A 156 14.14 12.10 -1.34
N GLN A 157 13.03 12.16 -0.61
CA GLN A 157 12.13 11.04 -0.41
C GLN A 157 10.70 11.57 -0.61
N VAL A 158 9.96 10.97 -1.54
CA VAL A 158 8.58 11.36 -1.87
C VAL A 158 7.71 10.11 -1.88
N HIS A 159 6.77 10.01 -0.95
CA HIS A 159 5.89 8.83 -0.80
C HIS A 159 6.65 7.51 -0.59
N ASP A 160 6.78 6.69 -1.64
CA ASP A 160 7.51 5.42 -1.69
C ASP A 160 8.76 5.49 -2.59
N GLU A 161 9.06 6.68 -3.13
CA GLU A 161 10.22 6.97 -3.97
C GLU A 161 11.39 7.54 -3.15
N ILE A 162 12.61 7.11 -3.49
CA ILE A 162 13.88 7.61 -2.96
C ILE A 162 14.72 8.11 -4.13
N ILE A 163 15.12 9.37 -4.07
CA ILE A 163 15.93 10.02 -5.11
C ILE A 163 17.35 10.13 -4.61
N VAL A 164 18.30 9.60 -5.38
CA VAL A 164 19.74 9.65 -5.07
C VAL A 164 20.45 10.42 -6.17
N GLU A 165 21.23 11.41 -5.76
CA GLU A 165 22.18 12.11 -6.63
C GLU A 165 23.52 11.38 -6.57
N CYS A 166 24.16 11.18 -7.73
CA CYS A 166 25.46 10.52 -7.80
C CYS A 166 26.25 10.94 -9.04
N ASN A 167 27.55 10.70 -9.04
CA ASN A 167 28.38 10.87 -10.22
C ASN A 167 27.94 9.92 -11.36
N ASN A 168 27.88 10.41 -12.60
CA ASN A 168 27.51 9.62 -13.78
C ASN A 168 28.33 8.33 -13.93
N ASN A 169 29.58 8.31 -13.48
CA ASN A 169 30.45 7.14 -13.55
C ASN A 169 30.01 5.98 -12.65
N ILE A 170 29.16 6.23 -11.65
CA ILE A 170 28.70 5.21 -10.68
C ILE A 170 27.19 4.99 -10.71
N LYS A 171 26.47 5.57 -11.68
CA LYS A 171 25.00 5.53 -11.75
C LYS A 171 24.42 4.11 -11.73
N ASP A 172 25.03 3.16 -12.45
CA ASP A 172 24.55 1.78 -12.52
C ASP A 172 24.78 1.02 -11.20
N MET A 173 25.88 1.34 -10.51
CA MET A 173 26.16 0.79 -9.18
C MET A 173 25.16 1.31 -8.14
N ILE A 174 24.85 2.61 -8.17
CA ILE A 174 23.85 3.22 -7.28
C ILE A 174 22.45 2.68 -7.58
N ALA A 175 22.09 2.51 -8.84
CA ALA A 175 20.84 1.88 -9.27
C ALA A 175 20.69 0.46 -8.69
N ASN A 176 21.74 -0.34 -8.73
CA ASN A 176 21.74 -1.68 -8.14
C ASN A 176 21.62 -1.65 -6.61
N ILE A 177 22.34 -0.74 -5.94
CA ILE A 177 22.24 -0.56 -4.49
C ILE A 177 20.81 -0.17 -4.09
N LEU A 178 20.20 0.80 -4.77
CA LEU A 178 18.82 1.21 -4.54
C LEU A 178 17.87 0.02 -4.65
N LYS A 179 17.96 -0.74 -5.75
CA LYS A 179 17.09 -1.89 -5.97
C LYS A 179 17.24 -2.92 -4.86
N GLU A 180 18.48 -3.33 -4.58
CA GLU A 180 18.73 -4.37 -3.58
C GLU A 180 18.28 -3.96 -2.18
N GLU A 181 18.63 -2.76 -1.74
CA GLU A 181 18.34 -2.33 -0.37
C GLU A 181 16.86 -2.01 -0.16
N MET A 182 16.16 -1.52 -1.19
CA MET A 182 14.71 -1.32 -1.15
C MET A 182 13.96 -2.65 -1.13
N GLU A 183 14.31 -3.61 -1.99
CA GLU A 183 13.63 -4.91 -2.05
C GLU A 183 13.93 -5.77 -0.80
N LYS A 184 15.12 -5.63 -0.21
CA LYS A 184 15.53 -6.32 1.04
C LYS A 184 15.19 -5.54 2.31
N ALA A 185 14.49 -4.40 2.22
CA ALA A 185 14.17 -3.58 3.38
C ALA A 185 13.30 -4.31 4.41
N ALA A 186 12.46 -5.25 3.97
CA ALA A 186 11.65 -6.06 4.86
C ALA A 186 11.29 -7.44 4.28
N THR A 187 11.20 -8.44 5.15
CA THR A 187 10.71 -9.77 4.78
C THR A 187 9.17 -9.81 4.87
N LEU A 188 8.52 -9.94 3.72
CA LEU A 188 7.07 -10.08 3.57
C LEU A 188 6.73 -11.43 2.90
N GLN A 189 5.45 -11.82 2.92
CA GLN A 189 4.98 -13.03 2.23
C GLN A 189 4.96 -12.90 0.70
N VAL A 190 5.07 -11.66 0.22
CA VAL A 190 5.13 -11.24 -1.19
C VAL A 190 6.42 -10.44 -1.39
N PRO A 191 7.05 -10.49 -2.57
CA PRO A 191 8.24 -9.69 -2.84
C PRO A 191 7.91 -8.20 -2.82
N ILE A 192 8.81 -7.39 -2.30
CA ILE A 192 8.84 -5.94 -2.54
C ILE A 192 9.58 -5.77 -3.87
N ILE A 193 9.04 -4.94 -4.77
CA ILE A 193 9.62 -4.67 -6.08
C ILE A 193 9.98 -3.18 -6.11
N ALA A 194 11.21 -2.87 -6.49
CA ALA A 194 11.67 -1.49 -6.68
C ALA A 194 11.91 -1.23 -8.18
N ASP A 195 11.16 -0.28 -8.73
CA ASP A 195 11.38 0.21 -10.09
C ASP A 195 12.47 1.27 -10.08
N ILE A 196 13.50 1.10 -10.92
CA ILE A 196 14.64 2.02 -10.97
C ILE A 196 14.61 2.81 -12.27
N ARG A 197 14.84 4.12 -12.15
CA ARG A 197 15.03 5.04 -13.27
C ARG A 197 16.29 5.85 -13.04
N ILE A 198 17.06 6.06 -14.11
CA ILE A 198 18.25 6.90 -14.13
C ILE A 198 17.93 8.06 -15.08
N SER A 199 18.13 9.29 -14.60
CA SER A 199 17.90 10.49 -15.38
C SER A 199 18.90 11.58 -15.00
N GLU A 200 19.23 12.45 -15.95
CA GLU A 200 20.03 13.65 -15.71
C GLU A 200 19.22 14.78 -15.06
N VAL A 201 17.89 14.74 -15.24
CA VAL A 201 16.94 15.71 -14.71
C VAL A 201 15.75 14.99 -14.09
N MET A 202 15.20 15.54 -13.02
CA MET A 202 14.01 14.99 -12.39
C MET A 202 12.76 15.34 -13.22
N ASP A 203 12.48 14.54 -14.25
CA ASP A 203 11.22 14.62 -14.99
C ASP A 203 10.19 13.65 -14.39
N LYS A 204 8.93 14.12 -14.33
CA LYS A 204 7.79 13.40 -13.74
C LYS A 204 7.47 12.07 -14.45
#